data_AF-A0A1T2X1D5-F1
#
_entry.id   AF-A0A1T2X1D5-F1
#
_cell.length_a   1.000
_cell.length_b   1.000
_cell.length_c   1.000
_cell.angle_alpha   90.00
_cell.angle_beta   90.00
_cell.angle_gamma   90.00
#
_symmetry.space_group_name_H-M   'P 1'
#
loop_
_entity.id
_entity.type
_entity.pdbx_description
1 polymer ?
#
loop_
_entity_poly.entity_id
_entity_poly.type
_entity_poly.pdbx_seq_one_letter_code
_entity_poly.pdbx_strand_id
1 'polypeptide(L)'
;MKMKSRRLWGVLLVMISISILLIYINRDHRSLEGNWVAKQISQEIGVDNELMKYNYWKIGQRSINLTSFDDVGDIEKKFNDTQADMAYTWNSDKQILLNGVIFDVSLKSKHMTLKSATFEIEFEQAD
;
A
#
# COMPACT_ATOMS: atom_id res chain seq x y z
N MET A 1 5.21 57.71 12.64
CA MET A 1 4.30 56.77 11.94
C MET A 1 5.06 55.48 11.58
N LYS A 2 5.27 54.59 12.56
CA LYS A 2 6.00 53.30 12.40
C LYS A 2 5.11 52.18 12.94
N MET A 3 4.17 51.71 12.12
CA MET A 3 3.25 50.64 12.51
C MET A 3 2.75 49.86 11.28
N LYS A 4 3.68 49.39 10.43
CA LYS A 4 3.34 48.46 9.32
C LYS A 4 4.23 47.22 9.25
N SER A 5 5.47 47.24 9.75
CA SER A 5 6.38 46.10 9.58
C SER A 5 6.01 44.88 10.43
N ARG A 6 5.50 45.05 11.66
CA ARG A 6 5.20 43.92 12.57
C ARG A 6 4.11 42.96 12.07
N ARG A 7 3.16 43.45 11.26
CA ARG A 7 2.08 42.61 10.70
C ARG A 7 2.53 41.74 9.54
N LEU A 8 3.55 42.18 8.78
CA LEU A 8 4.10 41.42 7.65
C LEU A 8 4.87 40.17 8.10
N TRP A 9 5.57 40.24 9.23
CA TRP A 9 6.32 39.10 9.77
C TRP A 9 5.42 37.95 10.24
N GLY A 10 4.26 38.26 10.81
CA GLY A 10 3.30 37.25 11.24
C GLY A 10 2.72 36.45 10.08
N VAL A 11 2.39 37.11 8.97
CA VAL A 11 1.87 36.45 7.76
C VAL A 11 2.95 35.57 7.11
N LEU A 12 4.20 36.03 7.08
CA LEU A 12 5.32 35.26 6.52
C LEU A 12 5.57 33.97 7.32
N LEU A 13 5.52 34.03 8.65
CA LEU A 13 5.69 32.86 9.53
C LEU A 13 4.57 31.82 9.35
N VAL A 14 3.33 32.26 9.21
CA VAL A 14 2.17 31.37 8.95
C VAL A 14 2.29 30.70 7.59
N MET A 15 2.71 31.42 6.55
CA MET A 15 2.93 30.85 5.22
C MET A 15 4.06 29.81 5.20
N ILE A 16 5.17 30.06 5.91
CA ILE A 16 6.28 29.10 6.03
C ILE A 16 5.82 27.83 6.76
N SER A 17 5.04 27.96 7.83
CA SER A 17 4.57 26.81 8.60
C SER A 17 3.54 25.97 7.83
N ILE A 18 2.67 26.57 7.02
CA ILE A 18 1.76 25.84 6.11
C ILE A 18 2.56 25.10 5.03
N SER A 19 3.59 25.71 4.46
CA SER A 19 4.46 25.05 3.47
C SER A 19 5.19 23.84 4.03
N ILE A 20 5.68 23.91 5.27
CA ILE A 20 6.31 22.77 5.96
C ILE A 20 5.29 21.66 6.24
N LEU A 21 4.04 22.02 6.57
CA LEU A 21 2.95 21.06 6.79
C LEU A 21 2.58 20.32 5.49
N LEU A 22 2.54 21.03 4.36
CA LEU A 22 2.27 20.45 3.03
C LEU A 22 3.39 19.51 2.57
N ILE A 23 4.65 19.82 2.90
CA ILE A 23 5.80 18.93 2.60
C ILE A 23 5.70 17.62 3.39
N TYR A 24 5.16 17.65 4.62
CA TYR A 24 5.03 16.43 5.43
C TYR A 24 3.95 15.47 4.91
N ILE A 25 2.96 15.96 4.16
CA ILE A 25 1.91 15.14 3.53
C ILE A 25 2.45 14.40 2.29
N ASN A 26 3.57 14.86 1.71
CA ASN A 26 4.24 14.25 0.56
C ASN A 26 5.51 13.48 0.99
N ARG A 27 5.44 12.69 2.08
CA ARG A 27 6.46 11.65 2.27
C ARG A 27 6.33 10.67 1.11
N ASP A 28 7.38 10.61 0.27
CA ASP A 28 7.57 9.60 -0.77
C ASP A 28 7.53 8.20 -0.12
N HIS A 29 6.32 7.67 0.05
CA HIS A 29 6.15 6.27 0.37
C HIS A 29 6.64 5.48 -0.84
N ARG A 30 7.44 4.43 -0.61
CA ARG A 30 7.86 3.54 -1.70
C ARG A 30 6.62 3.05 -2.42
N SER A 31 6.53 3.31 -3.73
CA SER A 31 5.33 2.99 -4.48
C SER A 31 5.10 1.47 -4.48
N LEU A 32 3.93 1.06 -4.01
CA LEU A 32 3.43 -0.32 -4.17
C LEU A 32 2.73 -0.51 -5.52
N GLU A 33 2.61 0.56 -6.31
CA GLU A 33 1.87 0.52 -7.57
C GLU A 33 2.45 -0.53 -8.52
N GLY A 34 1.55 -1.26 -9.17
CA GLY A 34 1.91 -2.30 -10.11
C GLY A 34 1.09 -3.55 -9.90
N ASN A 35 1.49 -4.58 -10.64
CA ASN A 35 0.89 -5.90 -10.63
C ASN A 35 1.76 -6.82 -9.79
N TRP A 36 1.15 -7.57 -8.87
CA TRP A 36 1.86 -8.42 -7.92
C TRP A 36 1.24 -9.81 -7.93
N VAL A 37 2.08 -10.83 -7.95
CA VAL A 37 1.67 -12.25 -7.95
C VAL A 37 2.19 -12.89 -6.67
N ALA A 38 1.30 -13.47 -5.88
CA ALA A 38 1.68 -14.22 -4.69
C ALA A 38 2.52 -15.44 -5.10
N LYS A 39 3.68 -15.60 -4.46
CA LYS A 39 4.61 -16.74 -4.67
C LYS A 39 4.56 -17.72 -3.52
N GLN A 40 4.41 -17.20 -2.31
CA GLN A 40 4.36 -18.01 -1.10
C GLN A 40 3.39 -17.38 -0.12
N ILE A 41 2.62 -18.25 0.56
CA ILE A 41 1.74 -17.86 1.65
C ILE A 41 2.06 -18.76 2.84
N SER A 42 2.35 -18.14 3.97
CA SER A 42 2.56 -18.81 5.25
C SER A 42 1.49 -18.35 6.24
N GLN A 43 0.88 -19.27 6.98
CA GLN A 43 -0.23 -18.96 7.87
C GLN A 43 -0.25 -19.90 9.09
N GLU A 44 -0.69 -19.36 10.23
CA GLU A 44 -1.05 -20.16 11.41
C GLU A 44 -2.26 -21.08 11.15
N ILE A 45 -2.18 -22.31 11.66
CA ILE A 45 -3.22 -23.33 11.47
C ILE A 45 -4.55 -22.87 12.08
N GLY A 46 -5.64 -22.97 11.31
CA GLY A 46 -7.00 -22.70 11.78
C GLY A 46 -7.45 -21.23 11.68
N VAL A 47 -6.58 -20.35 11.18
CA VAL A 47 -6.97 -18.99 10.80
C VAL A 47 -7.54 -19.06 9.37
N ASP A 48 -8.63 -18.36 9.09
CA ASP A 48 -9.08 -18.09 7.72
C ASP A 48 -8.88 -16.60 7.45
N ASN A 49 -8.24 -16.25 6.33
CA ASN A 49 -8.05 -14.87 5.92
C ASN A 49 -8.47 -14.69 4.47
N GLU A 50 -9.34 -13.72 4.23
CA GLU A 50 -9.89 -13.47 2.89
C GLU A 50 -8.80 -13.14 1.86
N LEU A 51 -7.74 -12.43 2.26
CA LEU A 51 -6.65 -12.04 1.37
C LEU A 51 -5.91 -13.22 0.76
N MET A 52 -5.95 -14.38 1.43
CA MET A 52 -5.28 -15.60 0.98
C MET A 52 -5.99 -16.30 -0.19
N LYS A 53 -7.22 -15.86 -0.51
CA LYS A 53 -7.99 -16.37 -1.66
C LYS A 53 -7.51 -15.77 -2.99
N TYR A 54 -6.73 -14.69 -2.94
CA TYR A 54 -6.31 -13.91 -4.10
C TYR A 54 -4.79 -14.02 -4.29
N ASN A 55 -4.37 -14.54 -5.44
CA ASN A 55 -2.97 -14.72 -5.81
C ASN A 55 -2.45 -13.65 -6.78
N TYR A 56 -3.30 -12.69 -7.18
CA TYR A 56 -2.94 -11.55 -8.01
C TYR A 56 -3.50 -10.24 -7.47
N TRP A 57 -2.64 -9.24 -7.33
CA TRP A 57 -2.97 -7.94 -6.77
C TRP A 57 -2.56 -6.84 -7.74
N LYS A 58 -3.53 -6.06 -8.22
CA LYS A 58 -3.27 -4.85 -8.99
C LYS A 58 -3.42 -3.65 -8.08
N ILE A 59 -2.29 -3.06 -7.71
CA ILE A 59 -2.22 -1.95 -6.76
C ILE A 59 -2.11 -0.63 -7.54
N GLY A 60 -3.07 0.27 -7.34
CA GLY A 60 -3.02 1.66 -7.77
C GLY A 60 -2.70 2.60 -6.60
N GLN A 61 -2.88 3.91 -6.76
CA GLN A 61 -2.51 4.90 -5.73
C GLN A 61 -3.19 4.71 -4.37
N ARG A 62 -4.45 4.24 -4.36
CA ARG A 62 -5.29 4.13 -3.14
C ARG A 62 -6.21 2.92 -3.13
N SER A 63 -6.09 2.07 -4.14
CA SER A 63 -6.97 0.93 -4.35
C SER A 63 -6.14 -0.28 -4.73
N ILE A 64 -6.59 -1.44 -4.28
CA ILE A 64 -6.08 -2.74 -4.65
C ILE A 64 -7.24 -3.51 -5.27
N ASN A 65 -7.08 -3.92 -6.52
CA ASN A 65 -7.96 -4.91 -7.12
C ASN A 65 -7.31 -6.27 -6.93
N LEU A 66 -8.02 -7.15 -6.23
CA LEU A 66 -7.59 -8.49 -5.87
C LEU A 66 -8.27 -9.48 -6.81
N THR A 67 -7.53 -10.42 -7.36
CA THR A 67 -8.07 -11.47 -8.23
C THR A 67 -7.41 -12.81 -7.92
N SER A 68 -8.14 -13.88 -8.17
CA SER A 68 -7.61 -15.23 -8.18
C SER A 68 -7.48 -15.73 -9.61
N PHE A 69 -6.40 -16.44 -9.94
CA PHE A 69 -6.26 -17.15 -11.21
C PHE A 69 -5.85 -18.60 -10.98
N ASP A 70 -6.29 -19.48 -11.89
CA ASP A 70 -5.78 -20.84 -12.01
C ASP A 70 -4.65 -20.87 -13.04
N ASP A 71 -3.59 -21.61 -12.73
CA ASP A 71 -2.54 -21.96 -13.70
C ASP A 71 -3.07 -23.06 -14.62
N VAL A 72 -3.30 -22.72 -15.90
CA VAL A 72 -3.87 -23.65 -16.91
C VAL A 72 -2.83 -24.18 -17.91
N GLY A 73 -1.55 -23.90 -17.70
CA GLY A 73 -0.42 -24.37 -18.52
C GLY A 73 0.85 -23.53 -18.32
N ASP A 74 1.92 -23.84 -19.07
CA ASP A 74 3.29 -23.32 -18.86
C ASP A 74 3.43 -21.78 -18.81
N ILE A 75 2.45 -21.02 -19.31
CA ILE A 75 2.51 -19.56 -19.40
C ILE A 75 1.16 -18.86 -19.31
N GLU A 76 0.04 -19.59 -19.26
CA GLU A 76 -1.29 -19.01 -19.38
C GLU A 76 -2.03 -19.02 -18.03
N LYS A 77 -2.45 -17.83 -17.61
CA LYS A 77 -3.24 -17.62 -16.38
C LYS A 77 -4.69 -17.45 -16.75
N LYS A 78 -5.56 -18.26 -16.16
CA LYS A 78 -7.00 -18.08 -16.28
C LYS A 78 -7.52 -17.38 -15.04
N PHE A 79 -7.83 -16.09 -15.15
CA PHE A 79 -8.45 -15.35 -14.06
C PHE A 79 -9.87 -15.86 -13.82
N ASN A 80 -10.19 -16.06 -12.55
CA ASN A 80 -11.48 -16.55 -12.09
C ASN A 80 -12.39 -15.36 -11.71
N ASP A 81 -13.69 -15.62 -11.56
CA ASP A 81 -14.67 -14.58 -11.19
C ASP A 81 -14.50 -14.09 -9.73
N THR A 82 -13.60 -14.70 -8.95
CA THR A 82 -13.26 -14.30 -7.58
C THR A 82 -12.39 -13.05 -7.60
N GLN A 83 -13.03 -11.90 -7.38
CA GLN A 83 -12.38 -10.59 -7.32
C GLN A 83 -12.90 -9.76 -6.15
N ALA A 84 -12.05 -8.88 -5.62
CA ALA A 84 -12.43 -7.89 -4.61
C ALA A 84 -11.68 -6.58 -4.82
N ASP A 85 -12.36 -5.47 -4.61
CA ASP A 85 -11.74 -4.14 -4.56
C ASP A 85 -11.58 -3.71 -3.10
N MET A 86 -10.37 -3.32 -2.75
CA MET A 86 -10.05 -2.84 -1.40
C MET A 86 -9.37 -1.48 -1.45
N ALA A 87 -9.75 -0.59 -0.54
CA ALA A 87 -9.02 0.65 -0.32
C ALA A 87 -7.86 0.40 0.64
N TYR A 88 -6.72 1.06 0.40
CA TYR A 88 -5.60 1.04 1.32
C TYR A 88 -5.06 2.44 1.57
N THR A 89 -4.46 2.62 2.74
CA THR A 89 -3.74 3.84 3.11
C THR A 89 -2.46 3.50 3.82
N TRP A 90 -1.42 4.30 3.65
CA TRP A 90 -0.21 4.18 4.47
C TRP A 90 -0.51 4.57 5.92
N ASN A 91 -0.18 3.68 6.86
CA ASN A 91 -0.20 3.96 8.29
C ASN A 91 1.18 4.47 8.77
N SER A 92 2.26 3.96 8.16
CA SER A 92 3.64 4.43 8.35
C SER A 92 4.50 4.03 7.15
N ASP A 93 5.79 4.37 7.14
CA ASP A 93 6.71 4.05 6.02
C ASP A 93 6.88 2.54 5.75
N LYS A 94 6.44 1.68 6.68
CA LYS A 94 6.50 0.22 6.57
C LYS A 94 5.17 -0.46 6.84
N GLN A 95 4.06 0.29 6.90
CA GLN A 95 2.77 -0.27 7.26
C GLN A 95 1.65 0.30 6.42
N ILE A 96 0.76 -0.57 5.96
CA ILE A 96 -0.49 -0.18 5.31
C ILE A 96 -1.67 -0.58 6.19
N LEU A 97 -2.72 0.22 6.11
CA LEU A 97 -4.05 -0.10 6.60
C LEU A 97 -4.87 -0.58 5.40
N LEU A 98 -5.31 -1.83 5.43
CA LEU A 98 -6.16 -2.45 4.40
C LEU A 98 -7.42 -2.96 5.09
N ASN A 99 -8.57 -2.40 4.72
CA ASN A 99 -9.87 -2.69 5.35
C ASN A 99 -9.86 -2.60 6.90
N GLY A 100 -9.16 -1.60 7.45
CA GLY A 100 -9.06 -1.39 8.90
C GLY A 100 -8.06 -2.30 9.63
N VAL A 101 -7.38 -3.20 8.93
CA VAL A 101 -6.33 -4.07 9.49
C VAL A 101 -4.95 -3.55 9.08
N ILE A 102 -4.03 -3.50 10.04
CA ILE A 102 -2.65 -3.04 9.82
C ILE A 102 -1.79 -4.22 9.37
N PHE A 103 -1.02 -3.99 8.32
CA PHE A 103 -0.04 -4.93 7.79
C PHE A 103 1.33 -4.28 7.71
N ASP A 104 2.37 -5.02 8.07
CA ASP A 104 3.74 -4.65 7.78
C ASP A 104 4.05 -4.95 6.30
N VAL A 105 4.73 -4.02 5.65
CA VAL A 105 5.12 -4.09 4.24
C VAL A 105 6.63 -3.93 4.11
N SER A 106 7.26 -4.89 3.44
CA SER A 106 8.67 -4.82 3.05
C SER A 106 8.77 -4.85 1.53
N LEU A 107 9.38 -3.83 0.94
CA LEU A 107 9.61 -3.74 -0.51
C LEU A 107 11.11 -3.80 -0.82
N LYS A 108 11.50 -4.78 -1.63
CA LYS A 108 12.88 -4.98 -2.13
C LYS A 108 12.85 -5.21 -3.64
N SER A 109 13.07 -4.14 -4.41
CA SER A 109 13.01 -4.20 -5.89
C SER A 109 11.66 -4.75 -6.36
N LYS A 110 11.63 -5.88 -7.07
CA LYS A 110 10.44 -6.59 -7.54
C LYS A 110 9.82 -7.55 -6.51
N HIS A 111 10.29 -7.56 -5.27
CA HIS A 111 9.73 -8.40 -4.21
C HIS A 111 9.00 -7.55 -3.17
N MET A 112 7.79 -7.98 -2.81
CA MET A 112 7.01 -7.40 -1.73
C MET A 112 6.64 -8.49 -0.72
N THR A 113 6.83 -8.21 0.56
CA THR A 113 6.32 -9.05 1.65
C THR A 113 5.24 -8.28 2.39
N LEU A 114 4.06 -8.86 2.51
CA LEU A 114 2.96 -8.37 3.33
C LEU A 114 2.81 -9.28 4.54
N LYS A 115 2.86 -8.72 5.75
CA LYS A 115 2.84 -9.49 6.99
C LYS A 115 1.79 -8.98 7.96
N SER A 116 1.10 -9.91 8.59
CA SER A 116 0.24 -9.68 9.75
C SER A 116 0.74 -10.49 10.95
N ALA A 117 0.00 -10.48 12.04
CA ALA A 117 0.30 -11.33 13.20
C ALA A 117 0.19 -12.83 12.89
N THR A 118 -0.70 -13.23 11.97
CA THR A 118 -1.08 -14.65 11.78
C THR A 118 -0.73 -15.21 10.41
N PHE A 119 -0.26 -14.37 9.48
CA PHE A 119 0.13 -14.81 8.14
C PHE A 119 1.16 -13.86 7.49
N GLU A 120 1.84 -14.39 6.48
CA GLU A 120 2.80 -13.69 5.65
C GLU A 120 2.58 -14.09 4.18
N ILE A 121 2.51 -13.10 3.28
CA ILE A 121 2.41 -13.31 1.83
C ILE A 121 3.63 -12.68 1.17
N GLU A 122 4.33 -13.48 0.38
CA GLU A 122 5.42 -13.02 -0.48
C GLU A 122 4.91 -12.87 -1.91
N PHE A 123 5.22 -11.73 -2.52
CA PHE A 123 4.82 -11.37 -3.87
C PHE A 123 6.03 -11.08 -4.75
N GLU A 124 5.88 -11.42 -6.03
CA GLU A 124 6.74 -10.98 -7.13
C GLU A 124 5.99 -9.95 -7.98
N GLN A 125 6.67 -8.89 -8.40
CA GLN A 125 6.12 -7.94 -9.36
C GLN A 125 5.99 -8.61 -10.73
N ALA A 126 4.79 -8.57 -11.29
CA ALA A 126 4.52 -8.99 -12.66
C ALA A 126 4.73 -7.81 -13.61
N ASP A 127 5.33 -8.09 -14.77
CA ASP A 127 5.53 -7.13 -15.85
C ASP A 127 4.22 -6.75 -16.56
#